data_AF-A0A9E4WDL9-F1
#
_entry.id   AF-A0A9E4WDL9-F1
#
_cell.length_a   1.000
_cell.length_b   1.000
_cell.length_c   1.000
_cell.angle_alpha   90.00
_cell.angle_beta   90.00
_cell.angle_gamma   90.00
#
_symmetry.space_group_name_H-M   'P 1'
#
loop_
_entity.id
_entity.type
_entity.pdbx_description
1 polymer ?
#
loop_
_entity_poly.entity_id
_entity_poly.type
_entity_poly.pdbx_seq_one_letter_code
_entity_poly.pdbx_strand_id
1 'polypeptide(L)'
;MPRLSLTRVVIILAALVVGYLIFSTVGGTVLSERLNNEERQLQDELQELRLKQAKLLAIREFVQTEEFVEGVARRVLGLVRPGETLFVVSSSVAPVTTPVGEFLESSRTWWEELFGP
;
A
#
# COMPACT_ATOMS: atom_id res chain seq x y z
N MET A 1 -28.31 -22.34 65.54
CA MET A 1 -28.23 -22.36 64.06
C MET A 1 -29.04 -21.20 63.52
N PRO A 2 -28.42 -20.17 62.91
CA PRO A 2 -29.16 -19.00 62.44
C PRO A 2 -30.07 -19.40 61.28
N ARG A 3 -31.38 -19.21 61.46
CA ARG A 3 -32.38 -19.39 60.39
C ARG A 3 -32.24 -18.22 59.42
N LEU A 4 -31.39 -18.39 58.41
CA LEU A 4 -31.33 -17.47 57.27
C LEU A 4 -32.74 -17.33 56.70
N SER A 5 -33.28 -16.11 56.67
CA SER A 5 -34.60 -15.90 56.09
C SER A 5 -34.52 -16.23 54.59
N LEU A 6 -35.54 -16.93 54.09
CA LEU A 6 -35.64 -17.35 52.68
C LEU A 6 -35.35 -16.19 51.72
N THR A 7 -35.80 -14.98 52.07
CA THR A 7 -35.58 -13.74 51.33
C THR A 7 -34.10 -13.39 51.17
N ARG A 8 -33.27 -13.57 52.22
CA ARG A 8 -31.82 -13.29 52.14
C ARG A 8 -31.13 -14.28 51.21
N VAL A 9 -31.55 -15.55 51.24
CA VAL A 9 -31.00 -16.59 50.33
C VAL A 9 -31.36 -16.27 48.88
N VAL A 10 -32.60 -15.87 48.62
CA VAL A 10 -33.06 -15.48 47.27
C VAL A 10 -32.29 -14.26 46.75
N ILE A 11 -32.07 -13.25 47.59
CA ILE A 11 -31.31 -12.04 47.20
C ILE A 11 -29.85 -12.39 46.86
N ILE A 12 -29.20 -13.23 47.67
CA ILE A 12 -27.82 -13.66 47.41
C ILE A 12 -27.74 -14.47 46.11
N LEU A 13 -28.71 -15.37 45.87
CA LEU A 13 -28.76 -16.15 44.64
C LEU A 13 -29.00 -15.26 43.42
N ALA A 14 -29.91 -14.29 43.50
CA ALA A 14 -30.15 -13.32 42.44
C ALA A 14 -28.90 -12.48 42.14
N ALA A 15 -28.19 -12.02 43.18
CA ALA A 15 -26.94 -11.28 43.03
C ALA A 15 -25.84 -12.11 42.35
N LEU A 16 -25.74 -13.40 42.69
CA LEU A 16 -24.80 -14.32 42.03
C LEU A 16 -25.15 -14.53 40.55
N VAL A 17 -26.43 -14.70 40.22
CA VAL A 17 -26.87 -14.84 38.82
C VAL A 17 -26.57 -13.56 38.04
N VAL A 18 -26.87 -12.39 38.59
CA VAL A 18 -26.55 -11.10 37.94
C VAL A 18 -25.04 -10.93 37.75
N GLY A 19 -24.23 -11.24 38.77
CA GLY A 19 -22.78 -11.20 38.67
C GLY A 19 -22.23 -12.17 37.62
N TYR A 20 -22.79 -13.38 37.54
CA TYR A 20 -22.42 -14.37 36.53
C TYR A 20 -22.77 -13.91 35.11
N LEU A 21 -23.94 -13.31 34.90
CA LEU A 21 -24.34 -12.78 33.59
C LEU A 21 -23.45 -11.61 33.15
N ILE A 22 -23.07 -10.72 34.07
CA ILE A 22 -22.13 -9.63 33.79
C ILE A 22 -20.77 -10.21 33.39
N PHE A 23 -20.26 -11.20 34.13
CA PHE A 23 -18.97 -11.84 33.82
C PHE A 23 -19.00 -12.61 32.48
N SER A 24 -20.10 -13.31 32.20
CA SER A 24 -20.31 -14.09 30.97
C SER A 24 -20.34 -13.22 29.72
N THR A 25 -20.94 -12.02 29.81
CA THR A 25 -21.12 -11.15 28.64
C THR A 25 -19.80 -10.55 28.15
N VAL A 26 -18.80 -10.43 29.02
CA VAL A 26 -17.48 -9.86 28.68
C VAL A 26 -16.65 -10.78 27.77
N GLY A 27 -16.94 -12.09 27.74
CA GLY A 27 -16.18 -13.05 26.91
C GLY A 27 -16.71 -13.24 25.48
N GLY A 28 -18.00 -12.99 25.23
CA GLY A 28 -18.66 -13.35 23.97
C GLY A 28 -18.53 -12.31 22.85
N THR A 29 -18.41 -11.03 23.18
CA THR A 29 -18.39 -9.94 22.19
C THR A 29 -17.02 -9.66 21.61
N VAL A 30 -15.93 -10.04 22.30
CA VAL A 30 -14.56 -9.75 21.86
C VAL A 30 -14.14 -10.64 20.68
N LEU A 31 -14.71 -11.84 20.55
CA LEU A 31 -14.33 -12.78 19.50
C LEU A 31 -14.98 -12.41 18.15
N SER A 32 -16.25 -12.00 18.15
CA SER A 32 -16.97 -11.58 16.94
C SER A 32 -16.40 -10.31 16.31
N GLU A 33 -15.93 -9.36 17.14
CA GLU A 33 -15.32 -8.12 16.65
C GLU A 33 -13.94 -8.38 16.02
N ARG A 34 -13.17 -9.35 16.52
CA ARG A 34 -11.86 -9.69 15.94
C ARG A 34 -11.98 -10.32 14.56
N LEU A 35 -12.90 -11.27 14.36
CA LEU A 35 -13.11 -11.86 13.04
C LEU A 35 -13.60 -10.84 12.00
N ASN A 36 -14.53 -9.96 12.38
CA ASN A 36 -15.01 -8.91 11.47
C ASN A 36 -13.91 -7.89 11.13
N ASN A 37 -13.02 -7.57 12.07
CA ASN A 37 -11.92 -6.65 11.82
C ASN A 37 -10.83 -7.27 10.94
N GLU A 38 -10.50 -8.55 11.15
CA GLU A 38 -9.57 -9.28 10.27
C GLU A 38 -10.12 -9.36 8.84
N GLU A 39 -11.40 -9.70 8.68
CA GLU A 39 -12.02 -9.74 7.35
C GLU A 39 -11.97 -8.39 6.64
N ARG A 40 -12.23 -7.28 7.35
CA ARG A 40 -12.13 -5.93 6.79
C ARG A 40 -10.70 -5.58 6.39
N GLN A 41 -9.72 -5.88 7.24
CA GLN A 41 -8.30 -5.62 6.93
C GLN A 41 -7.84 -6.38 5.69
N LEU A 42 -8.19 -7.67 5.57
CA LEU A 42 -7.84 -8.45 4.38
C LEU A 42 -8.53 -7.91 3.11
N GLN A 43 -9.77 -7.43 3.21
CA GLN A 43 -10.46 -6.83 2.07
C GLN A 43 -9.80 -5.52 1.62
N ASP A 44 -9.39 -4.67 2.56
CA ASP A 44 -8.69 -3.42 2.28
C ASP A 44 -7.32 -3.68 1.62
N GLU A 45 -6.55 -4.65 2.14
CA GLU A 45 -5.27 -5.06 1.56
C GLU A 45 -5.44 -5.59 0.13
N LEU A 46 -6.46 -6.41 -0.12
CA LEU A 46 -6.76 -6.91 -1.47
C LEU A 46 -7.13 -5.77 -2.42
N GLN A 47 -7.87 -4.76 -1.96
CA GLN A 47 -8.24 -3.62 -2.78
C GLN A 47 -7.01 -2.78 -3.12
N GLU A 48 -6.15 -2.50 -2.14
CA GLU A 48 -4.89 -1.79 -2.36
C GLU A 48 -3.99 -2.53 -3.35
N LEU A 49 -3.87 -3.85 -3.19
CA LEU A 49 -3.03 -4.68 -4.06
C LEU A 49 -3.56 -4.71 -5.51
N ARG A 50 -4.88 -4.76 -5.69
CA ARG A 50 -5.50 -4.67 -7.03
C ARG A 50 -5.25 -3.31 -7.69
N LEU A 51 -5.34 -2.21 -6.94
CA LEU A 51 -5.03 -0.88 -7.45
C LEU A 51 -3.57 -0.77 -7.88
N LYS A 52 -2.64 -1.28 -7.06
CA LYS A 52 -1.21 -1.34 -7.41
C LYS A 52 -0.98 -2.17 -8.67
N GLN A 53 -1.60 -3.34 -8.76
CA GLN A 53 -1.49 -4.19 -9.96
C GLN A 53 -2.00 -3.47 -11.21
N ALA A 54 -3.17 -2.82 -11.14
CA ALA A 54 -3.74 -2.09 -12.27
C ALA A 54 -2.82 -0.93 -12.71
N LYS A 55 -2.26 -0.17 -11.76
CA LYS A 55 -1.28 0.89 -12.05
C LYS A 55 -0.04 0.33 -12.75
N LEU A 56 0.54 -0.75 -12.22
CA LEU A 56 1.74 -1.37 -12.79
C LEU A 56 1.49 -1.92 -14.20
N LEU A 57 0.32 -2.51 -14.44
CA LEU A 57 -0.06 -2.97 -15.77
C LEU A 57 -0.20 -1.81 -16.76
N ALA A 58 -0.80 -0.69 -16.34
CA ALA A 58 -0.90 0.50 -17.17
C ALA A 58 0.47 1.09 -17.53
N ILE A 59 1.39 1.17 -16.55
CA ILE A 59 2.77 1.63 -16.79
C ILE A 59 3.49 0.67 -17.74
N ARG A 60 3.36 -0.64 -17.50
CA ARG A 60 3.96 -1.67 -18.37
C ARG A 60 3.49 -1.52 -19.80
N GLU A 61 2.20 -1.28 -20.02
CA GLU A 61 1.65 -1.09 -21.36
C GLU A 61 2.17 0.21 -21.98
N PHE A 62 2.15 1.31 -21.23
CA PHE A 62 2.63 2.60 -21.70
C PHE A 62 4.11 2.57 -22.12
N VAL A 63 4.97 1.94 -21.33
CA VAL A 63 6.41 1.83 -21.62
C VAL A 63 6.70 0.99 -22.87
N GLN A 64 5.79 0.08 -23.24
CA GLN A 64 5.91 -0.72 -24.47
C GLN A 64 5.47 0.03 -25.73
N THR A 65 4.84 1.21 -25.60
CA THR A 65 4.40 1.99 -26.76
C THR A 65 5.58 2.62 -27.50
N GLU A 66 5.46 2.73 -28.83
CA GLU A 66 6.50 3.38 -29.66
C GLU A 66 6.73 4.84 -29.26
N GLU A 67 5.70 5.55 -28.81
CA GLU A 67 5.79 6.93 -28.36
C GLU A 67 6.74 7.07 -27.16
N PHE A 68 6.65 6.15 -26.18
CA PHE A 68 7.57 6.14 -25.05
C PHE A 68 8.99 5.84 -25.50
N VAL A 69 9.17 4.81 -26.34
CA VAL A 69 10.49 4.42 -26.87
C VAL A 69 11.14 5.56 -27.65
N GLU A 70 10.38 6.25 -28.50
CA GLU A 70 10.84 7.40 -29.27
C GLU A 70 11.19 8.59 -28.36
N GLY A 71 10.35 8.86 -27.36
CA GLY A 71 10.61 9.91 -26.37
C GLY A 71 11.90 9.67 -25.58
N VAL A 72 12.16 8.42 -25.19
CA VAL A 72 13.43 8.04 -24.52
C VAL A 72 14.60 8.10 -25.50
N ALA A 73 14.44 7.56 -26.71
CA ALA A 73 15.46 7.59 -27.75
C ALA A 73 15.92 9.02 -28.05
N ARG A 74 14.98 9.96 -28.21
CA ARG A 74 15.28 11.36 -28.51
C ARG A 74 15.83 12.14 -27.32
N ARG A 75 15.21 12.03 -26.14
CA ARG A 75 15.55 12.88 -24.97
C ARG A 75 16.76 12.37 -24.20
N VAL A 76 16.87 11.06 -24.03
CA VAL A 76 17.90 10.44 -23.17
C VAL A 76 19.07 9.96 -24.01
N LEU A 77 18.80 9.32 -25.15
CA LEU A 77 19.84 8.72 -25.98
C LEU A 77 20.29 9.62 -27.14
N GLY A 78 19.59 10.74 -27.41
CA GLY A 78 19.89 11.62 -28.55
C GLY A 78 19.76 10.95 -29.92
N LEU A 79 19.09 9.80 -29.98
CA LEU A 79 18.90 9.01 -31.19
C LEU A 79 17.75 9.58 -32.01
N VAL A 80 17.92 9.56 -33.34
CA VAL A 80 16.92 9.98 -34.32
C VAL A 80 16.57 8.83 -35.25
N ARG A 81 15.39 8.87 -35.86
CA ARG A 81 14.94 7.81 -36.75
C ARG A 81 15.82 7.78 -38.02
N PRO A 82 16.09 6.62 -38.65
CA PRO A 82 16.87 6.58 -39.89
C PRO A 82 16.24 7.47 -40.97
N GLY A 83 16.97 8.50 -41.42
CA GLY A 83 16.49 9.48 -42.41
C GLY A 83 16.09 10.86 -41.83
N GLU A 84 16.06 11.03 -40.51
CA GLU A 84 15.86 12.33 -39.86
C GLU A 84 17.19 13.10 -39.72
N THR A 85 17.16 14.44 -39.86
CA THR A 85 18.33 15.31 -39.66
C THR A 85 18.31 15.90 -38.25
N LEU A 86 19.27 15.50 -37.39
CA LEU A 86 19.41 16.02 -36.04
C LEU A 86 19.98 17.45 -36.07
N PHE A 87 19.20 18.44 -35.62
CA PHE A 87 19.69 19.81 -35.41
C PHE A 87 20.19 19.98 -33.97
N VAL A 88 21.51 20.02 -33.80
CA VAL A 88 22.14 20.36 -32.51
C VAL A 88 22.39 21.87 -32.46
N VAL A 89 21.64 22.59 -31.64
CA VAL A 89 21.88 24.01 -31.36
C VAL A 89 22.98 24.09 -30.29
N SER A 90 24.24 24.18 -30.72
CA SER A 90 25.38 24.34 -29.82
C SER A 90 25.38 25.72 -29.17
N SER A 91 24.78 25.84 -27.99
CA SER A 91 25.19 26.86 -27.02
C SER A 91 26.41 26.31 -26.29
N SER A 92 27.56 26.94 -26.50
CA SER A 92 28.84 26.56 -25.89
C SER A 92 28.75 26.60 -24.36
N VAL A 93 28.53 25.44 -23.73
CA VAL A 93 28.75 25.21 -22.30
C VAL A 93 29.56 23.92 -22.18
N ALA A 94 30.66 24.00 -21.44
CA ALA A 94 31.70 22.97 -21.33
C ALA A 94 31.14 21.59 -20.90
N PRO A 95 31.79 20.48 -21.31
CA PRO A 95 31.34 19.14 -20.98
C PRO A 95 31.57 18.86 -19.48
N VAL A 96 30.49 18.75 -18.71
CA VAL A 96 30.56 18.23 -17.35
C VAL A 96 30.78 16.72 -17.44
N THR A 97 31.95 16.27 -17.01
CA THR A 97 32.26 14.84 -16.84
C THR A 97 31.65 14.36 -15.54
N THR A 98 30.40 13.87 -15.58
CA THR A 98 29.77 13.21 -14.43
C THR A 98 30.36 11.80 -14.27
N PRO A 99 30.85 11.42 -13.07
CA PRO A 99 31.49 10.12 -12.85
C PRO A 99 30.46 8.98 -12.92
N VAL A 100 30.80 7.93 -13.68
CA VAL A 100 30.00 6.72 -13.94
C VAL A 100 29.56 5.96 -12.67
N GLY A 101 30.12 6.28 -11.50
CA GLY A 101 29.76 5.67 -10.21
C GLY A 101 28.38 6.07 -9.67
N GLU A 102 27.88 7.25 -9.99
CA GLU A 102 26.58 7.76 -9.48
C GLU A 102 25.37 7.10 -10.17
N PHE A 103 25.58 6.56 -11.38
CA PHE A 103 24.51 5.96 -12.18
C PHE A 103 23.98 4.66 -11.58
N LEU A 104 24.83 3.90 -10.87
CA LEU A 104 24.47 2.59 -10.29
C LEU A 104 23.66 2.71 -8.98
N GLU A 105 23.76 3.83 -8.25
CA GLU A 105 22.87 4.10 -7.12
C GLU A 105 21.50 4.66 -7.58
N SER A 106 21.49 5.50 -8.63
CA SER A 106 20.24 6.00 -9.25
C SER A 106 19.44 4.91 -9.98
N SER A 107 20.08 3.77 -10.27
CA SER A 107 19.46 2.65 -10.95
C SER A 107 18.43 1.92 -10.09
N ARG A 108 18.16 2.34 -8.85
CA ARG A 108 17.01 1.87 -8.06
C ARG A 108 15.88 2.88 -7.95
N THR A 109 16.07 4.10 -8.45
CA THR A 109 15.20 5.25 -8.21
C THR A 109 14.67 5.89 -9.49
N TRP A 110 15.34 5.72 -10.65
CA TRP A 110 14.97 6.49 -11.85
C TRP A 110 13.52 6.30 -12.32
N TRP A 111 12.92 5.12 -12.12
CA TRP A 111 11.51 4.89 -12.47
C TRP A 111 10.55 5.34 -11.37
N GLU A 112 10.98 5.35 -10.10
CA GLU A 112 10.18 5.92 -9.01
C GLU A 112 10.16 7.46 -9.08
N GLU A 113 11.24 8.08 -9.53
CA GLU A 113 11.32 9.53 -9.78
C GLU A 113 10.43 9.95 -10.97
N LEU A 114 10.32 9.10 -12.00
CA LEU A 114 9.55 9.41 -13.21
C LEU A 114 8.05 9.05 -13.09
N PHE A 115 7.69 8.07 -12.24
CA PHE A 115 6.33 7.49 -12.17
C PHE A 115 5.78 7.31 -10.73
N GLY A 116 6.49 7.83 -9.73
CA GLY A 116 6.04 7.91 -8.33
C GLY A 116 4.80 8.79 -8.15
N PRO A 117 4.14 8.73 -6.98
CA PRO A 117 2.94 9.54 -6.71
C PRO A 117 3.16 11.04 -6.86
#